data_AF-A0A177ER25-F1
#
_entry.id   AF-A0A177ER25-F1
#
_cell.length_a   1.000
_cell.length_b   1.000
_cell.length_c   1.000
_cell.angle_alpha   90.00
_cell.angle_beta   90.00
_cell.angle_gamma   90.00
#
_symmetry.space_group_name_H-M   'P 1'
#
loop_
_entity.id
_entity.type
_entity.pdbx_description
1 polymer ?
#
loop_
_entity_poly.entity_id
_entity_poly.type
_entity_poly.pdbx_seq_one_letter_code
_entity_poly.pdbx_strand_id
1 'polypeptide(L)'
;MSDPVGNNAPPALGEEAASLVSDEVLLRLWNRVQEDAWSDNVALNFWLHLFAKYLFSGKQWIVGVDNSPLDIEPLMTDMSVQYLGHAGMQTLFFHMLTNKEATWADLVEIETQAYVACAEYLRANPDITLVYAVTSFGTRARIWFCRQGSNSLQELVGSDDGSDDGSEASRYVEAHGSDAIVLRRGFSYMMTYPPVARRGINHGSRSPASSRRN
;
A
#
# COMPACT_ATOMS: atom_id res chain seq x y z
N MET A 1 -9.75 -32.42 -31.95
CA MET A 1 -9.94 -32.43 -30.49
C MET A 1 -9.04 -31.35 -29.96
N SER A 2 -9.62 -30.20 -29.64
CA SER A 2 -8.89 -29.01 -29.21
C SER A 2 -9.22 -28.80 -27.74
N ASP A 3 -8.21 -28.90 -26.89
CA ASP A 3 -8.35 -28.61 -25.47
C ASP A 3 -8.68 -27.13 -25.29
N PRO A 4 -9.65 -26.77 -24.42
CA PRO A 4 -9.88 -25.38 -24.10
C PRO A 4 -8.78 -24.92 -23.15
N VAL A 5 -8.08 -23.86 -23.55
CA VAL A 5 -7.17 -23.09 -22.70
C VAL A 5 -7.94 -22.64 -21.46
N GLY A 6 -7.60 -23.23 -20.31
CA GLY A 6 -8.14 -22.84 -19.02
C GLY A 6 -7.76 -21.40 -18.71
N ASN A 7 -8.74 -20.50 -18.84
CA ASN A 7 -8.70 -19.16 -18.27
C ASN A 7 -8.72 -19.30 -16.74
N ASN A 8 -7.56 -19.55 -16.13
CA ASN A 8 -7.35 -19.37 -14.71
C ASN A 8 -7.19 -17.87 -14.42
N ALA A 9 -8.29 -17.13 -14.54
CA ALA A 9 -8.41 -15.90 -13.78
C ALA A 9 -8.52 -16.31 -12.30
N PRO A 10 -7.69 -15.78 -11.40
CA PRO A 10 -7.87 -16.03 -9.97
C PRO A 10 -9.27 -15.57 -9.56
N PRO A 11 -9.94 -16.28 -8.64
CA PRO A 11 -11.26 -15.88 -8.18
C PRO A 11 -11.19 -14.44 -7.68
N ALA A 12 -12.11 -13.60 -8.17
CA ALA A 12 -12.40 -12.31 -7.54
C ALA A 12 -12.59 -12.59 -6.05
N LEU A 13 -11.83 -11.90 -5.20
CA LEU A 13 -11.79 -12.13 -3.76
C LEU A 13 -13.22 -12.20 -3.20
N GLY A 14 -13.73 -13.42 -3.00
CA GLY A 14 -15.03 -13.65 -2.41
C GLY A 14 -15.01 -13.17 -0.97
N GLU A 15 -16.12 -12.57 -0.51
CA GLU A 15 -16.26 -11.98 0.82
C GLU A 15 -16.11 -12.97 1.98
N GLU A 16 -15.91 -14.28 1.73
CA GLU A 16 -15.93 -15.33 2.76
C GLU A 16 -14.55 -15.73 3.32
N ALA A 17 -13.43 -15.41 2.67
CA ALA A 17 -12.11 -15.79 3.17
C ALA A 17 -11.44 -14.65 3.94
N ALA A 18 -11.39 -14.79 5.27
CA ALA A 18 -10.75 -13.84 6.17
C ALA A 18 -9.24 -13.65 5.85
N SER A 19 -8.55 -14.75 5.52
CA SER A 19 -7.12 -14.73 5.20
C SER A 19 -6.80 -14.06 3.86
N LEU A 20 -5.70 -13.30 3.79
CA LEU A 20 -5.13 -12.82 2.51
C LEU A 20 -4.32 -13.90 1.79
N VAL A 21 -3.87 -14.93 2.50
CA VAL A 21 -3.21 -16.12 1.96
C VAL A 21 -4.28 -17.11 1.51
N SER A 22 -4.69 -17.01 0.24
CA SER A 22 -5.86 -17.72 -0.28
C SER A 22 -5.55 -18.92 -1.17
N ASP A 23 -4.29 -19.20 -1.49
CA ASP A 23 -3.90 -20.36 -2.29
C ASP A 23 -2.54 -20.95 -1.91
N GLU A 24 -2.16 -22.04 -2.60
CA GLU A 24 -0.95 -22.79 -2.34
C GLU A 24 0.33 -21.97 -2.55
N VAL A 25 0.36 -21.04 -3.51
CA VAL A 25 1.55 -20.23 -3.78
C VAL A 25 1.77 -19.24 -2.65
N LEU A 26 0.72 -18.50 -2.27
CA LEU A 26 0.80 -17.60 -1.12
C LEU A 26 1.10 -18.34 0.18
N LEU A 27 0.54 -19.55 0.38
CA LEU A 27 0.82 -20.34 1.57
C LEU A 27 2.29 -20.78 1.65
N ARG A 28 2.88 -21.18 0.51
CA ARG A 28 4.30 -21.52 0.44
C ARG A 28 5.20 -20.31 0.69
N LEU A 29 4.85 -19.13 0.15
CA LEU A 29 5.60 -17.90 0.41
C LEU A 29 5.49 -17.49 1.88
N TRP A 30 4.29 -17.57 2.46
CA TRP A 30 4.06 -17.31 3.88
C TRP A 30 4.88 -18.27 4.76
N ASN A 31 4.82 -19.58 4.52
CA ASN A 31 5.61 -20.57 5.26
C ASN A 31 7.11 -20.28 5.20
N ARG A 32 7.64 -19.86 4.04
CA ARG A 32 9.06 -19.47 3.91
C ARG A 32 9.42 -18.28 4.78
N VAL A 33 8.55 -17.28 4.89
CA VAL A 33 8.77 -16.16 5.82
C VAL A 33 8.76 -16.67 7.27
N GLN A 34 7.91 -17.65 7.60
CA GLN A 34 7.90 -18.25 8.94
C GLN A 34 9.18 -19.04 9.25
N GLU A 35 9.80 -19.68 8.25
CA GLU A 35 11.02 -20.48 8.40
C GLU A 35 12.31 -19.64 8.38
N ASP A 36 12.36 -18.57 7.58
CA ASP A 36 13.55 -17.73 7.40
C ASP A 36 13.39 -16.38 8.10
N ALA A 37 13.94 -16.27 9.30
CA ALA A 37 13.89 -15.04 10.09
C ALA A 37 14.90 -13.97 9.65
N TRP A 38 15.85 -14.28 8.77
CA TRP A 38 17.02 -13.43 8.54
C TRP A 38 17.06 -12.83 7.13
N SER A 39 16.18 -13.26 6.23
CA SER A 39 16.14 -12.76 4.85
C SER A 39 14.93 -11.87 4.59
N ASP A 40 15.13 -10.54 4.65
CA ASP A 40 14.11 -9.55 4.31
C ASP A 40 13.57 -9.74 2.87
N ASN A 41 14.42 -10.27 1.98
CA ASN A 41 14.04 -10.63 0.62
C ASN A 41 12.89 -11.65 0.56
N VAL A 42 12.75 -12.54 1.55
CA VAL A 42 11.68 -13.55 1.57
C VAL A 42 10.34 -12.89 1.88
N ALA A 43 10.30 -11.98 2.86
CA ALA A 43 9.11 -11.20 3.18
C ALA A 43 8.75 -10.23 2.04
N LEU A 44 9.75 -9.57 1.44
CA LEU A 44 9.55 -8.71 0.27
C LEU A 44 8.87 -9.47 -0.88
N ASN A 45 9.35 -10.68 -1.18
CA ASN A 45 8.76 -11.53 -2.22
C ASN A 45 7.31 -11.94 -1.91
N PHE A 46 6.98 -12.21 -0.64
CA PHE A 46 5.61 -12.46 -0.22
C PHE A 46 4.70 -11.25 -0.51
N TRP A 47 5.08 -10.07 -0.04
CA TRP A 47 4.29 -8.85 -0.21
C TRP A 47 4.17 -8.43 -1.67
N LEU A 48 5.27 -8.48 -2.43
CA LEU A 48 5.27 -8.20 -3.87
C LEU A 48 4.29 -9.12 -4.62
N HIS A 49 4.32 -10.42 -4.30
CA HIS A 49 3.43 -11.39 -4.94
C HIS A 49 1.96 -11.13 -4.57
N LEU A 50 1.68 -10.91 -3.28
CA LEU A 50 0.35 -10.57 -2.79
C LEU A 50 -0.20 -9.31 -3.48
N PHE A 51 0.58 -8.24 -3.53
CA PHE A 51 0.18 -6.99 -4.17
C PHE A 51 -0.02 -7.16 -5.67
N ALA A 52 0.96 -7.68 -6.40
CA ALA A 52 0.93 -7.70 -7.85
C ALA A 52 -0.04 -8.74 -8.43
N LYS A 53 -0.34 -9.83 -7.71
CA LYS A 53 -1.16 -10.93 -8.23
C LYS A 53 -2.58 -10.99 -7.68
N TYR A 54 -2.81 -10.49 -6.46
CA TYR A 54 -4.10 -10.66 -5.78
C TYR A 54 -4.79 -9.32 -5.52
N LEU A 55 -4.10 -8.36 -4.91
CA LEU A 55 -4.72 -7.11 -4.50
C LEU A 55 -4.78 -6.06 -5.62
N PHE A 56 -3.71 -5.92 -6.40
CA PHE A 56 -3.53 -4.89 -7.42
C PHE A 56 -3.14 -5.48 -8.78
N SER A 57 -3.88 -6.50 -9.23
CA SER A 57 -3.56 -7.29 -10.44
C SER A 57 -4.07 -6.70 -11.76
N GLY A 58 -4.91 -5.67 -11.69
CA GLY A 58 -5.42 -4.96 -12.87
C GLY A 58 -4.37 -4.12 -13.60
N LYS A 59 -4.58 -3.89 -14.90
CA LYS A 59 -3.65 -3.12 -15.77
C LYS A 59 -3.47 -1.65 -15.36
N GLN A 60 -4.38 -1.13 -14.54
CA GLN A 60 -4.34 0.22 -14.00
C GLN A 60 -3.33 0.38 -12.85
N TRP A 61 -2.81 -0.73 -12.31
CA TRP A 61 -1.90 -0.73 -11.17
C TRP A 61 -0.47 -1.02 -11.61
N ILE A 62 0.47 -0.36 -10.94
CA ILE A 62 1.91 -0.64 -11.04
C ILE A 62 2.40 -0.93 -9.64
N VAL A 63 2.86 -2.15 -9.42
CA VAL A 63 3.55 -2.55 -8.19
C VAL A 63 5.04 -2.57 -8.49
N GLY A 64 5.79 -1.68 -7.86
CA GLY A 64 7.23 -1.53 -8.08
C GLY A 64 8.00 -1.78 -6.79
N VAL A 65 9.10 -2.53 -6.90
CA VAL A 65 10.17 -2.54 -5.89
C VAL A 65 11.07 -1.36 -6.18
N ASP A 66 11.28 -0.49 -5.21
CA ASP A 66 12.21 0.61 -5.39
C ASP A 66 13.62 0.11 -5.09
N ASN A 67 14.49 0.17 -6.09
CA ASN A 67 15.88 -0.29 -6.00
C ASN A 67 16.82 0.89 -6.20
N SER A 68 16.51 2.05 -5.62
CA SER A 68 17.34 3.25 -5.78
C SER A 68 18.78 2.91 -5.38
N PRO A 69 19.75 2.94 -6.32
CA PRO A 69 21.12 2.59 -6.03
C PRO A 69 21.71 3.65 -5.11
N LEU A 70 22.30 3.18 -4.01
CA LEU A 70 23.19 3.88 -3.09
C LEU A 70 23.95 5.02 -3.80
N ASP A 71 23.62 6.29 -3.51
CA ASP A 71 24.54 7.45 -3.54
C ASP A 71 23.82 8.82 -3.43
N ILE A 72 22.48 8.85 -3.41
CA ILE A 72 21.73 10.06 -3.05
C ILE A 72 20.59 9.63 -2.13
N GLU A 73 20.62 10.07 -0.87
CA GLU A 73 19.40 10.13 -0.05
C GLU A 73 18.37 10.94 -0.85
N PRO A 74 17.34 10.26 -1.35
CA PRO A 74 16.13 10.28 -0.54
C PRO A 74 15.55 8.87 -0.36
N LEU A 75 15.19 8.59 0.89
CA LEU A 75 14.23 7.57 1.34
C LEU A 75 14.10 6.32 0.47
N MET A 76 14.82 5.27 0.84
CA MET A 76 14.49 3.91 0.44
C MET A 76 13.04 3.63 0.87
N THR A 77 12.15 3.46 -0.11
CA THR A 77 10.93 2.69 0.08
C THR A 77 11.24 1.27 -0.38
N ASP A 78 10.64 0.25 0.23
CA ASP A 78 10.85 -1.11 -0.28
C ASP A 78 9.99 -1.36 -1.51
N MET A 79 8.73 -0.90 -1.46
CA MET A 79 7.80 -0.98 -2.56
C MET A 79 6.89 0.24 -2.63
N SER A 80 6.34 0.47 -3.82
CA SER A 80 5.21 1.37 -4.00
C SER A 80 4.15 0.73 -4.88
N VAL A 81 2.89 1.09 -4.63
CA VAL A 81 1.78 0.82 -5.54
C VAL A 81 1.32 2.13 -6.12
N GLN A 82 1.31 2.20 -7.45
CA GLN A 82 0.93 3.36 -8.23
C GLN A 82 -0.23 3.03 -9.16
N TYR A 83 -0.91 4.07 -9.62
CA TYR A 83 -2.02 3.95 -10.56
C TYR A 83 -2.11 5.16 -11.48
N LEU A 84 -2.80 5.01 -12.61
CA LEU A 84 -3.08 6.13 -13.50
C LEU A 84 -4.23 6.97 -12.93
N GLY A 85 -3.87 8.04 -12.21
CA GLY A 85 -4.79 9.05 -11.73
C GLY A 85 -5.15 10.09 -12.80
N HIS A 86 -5.97 11.05 -12.41
CA HIS A 86 -6.47 12.09 -13.34
C HIS A 86 -5.40 13.04 -13.86
N ALA A 87 -4.28 13.18 -13.12
CA ALA A 87 -3.17 14.07 -13.45
C ALA A 87 -1.93 13.31 -13.97
N GLY A 88 -2.06 12.00 -14.23
CA GLY A 88 -0.94 11.13 -14.59
C GLY A 88 -0.73 10.02 -13.56
N MET A 89 0.49 9.45 -13.54
CA MET A 89 0.85 8.41 -12.58
C MET A 89 0.85 8.98 -11.14
N GLN A 90 0.17 8.31 -10.23
CA GLN A 90 0.04 8.72 -8.83
C GLN A 90 0.32 7.54 -7.90
N THR A 91 0.91 7.82 -6.75
CA THR A 91 1.18 6.81 -5.72
C THR A 91 -0.09 6.59 -4.90
N LEU A 92 -0.51 5.33 -4.79
CA LEU A 92 -1.55 4.93 -3.86
C LEU A 92 -0.96 4.83 -2.45
N PHE A 93 0.05 3.99 -2.27
CA PHE A 93 0.76 3.84 -1.00
C PHE A 93 2.25 3.53 -1.19
N PHE A 94 3.03 3.89 -0.18
CA PHE A 94 4.39 3.41 0.05
C PHE A 94 4.37 2.24 1.03
N HIS A 95 5.24 1.26 0.81
CA HIS A 95 5.40 0.12 1.71
C HIS A 95 6.83 0.08 2.25
N MET A 96 6.92 0.12 3.58
CA MET A 96 8.16 -0.05 4.33
C MET A 96 8.15 -1.39 5.05
N LEU A 97 9.21 -2.16 4.90
CA LEU A 97 9.41 -3.48 5.46
C LEU A 97 10.68 -3.44 6.31
N THR A 98 10.59 -3.95 7.54
CA THR A 98 11.77 -4.25 8.36
C THR A 98 11.92 -5.75 8.58
N ASN A 99 12.99 -6.12 9.27
CA ASN A 99 13.30 -7.49 9.63
C ASN A 99 12.15 -8.16 10.39
N LYS A 100 11.95 -9.46 10.18
CA LYS A 100 10.90 -10.24 10.83
C LYS A 100 11.00 -10.21 12.36
N GLU A 101 12.19 -10.18 12.93
CA GLU A 101 12.43 -10.10 14.38
C GLU A 101 12.53 -8.65 14.86
N ALA A 102 11.71 -7.76 14.29
CA ALA A 102 11.69 -6.33 14.57
C ALA A 102 11.52 -6.04 16.07
N THR A 103 12.42 -5.22 16.60
CA THR A 103 12.24 -4.60 17.91
C THR A 103 11.27 -3.43 17.82
N TRP A 104 10.79 -2.96 18.98
CA TRP A 104 9.97 -1.74 19.03
C TRP A 104 10.67 -0.54 18.37
N ALA A 105 11.99 -0.40 18.54
CA ALA A 105 12.74 0.68 17.93
C ALA A 105 12.72 0.60 16.40
N ASP A 106 12.84 -0.61 15.84
CA ASP A 106 12.78 -0.84 14.40
C ASP A 106 11.39 -0.49 13.84
N LEU A 107 10.31 -0.81 14.59
CA LEU A 107 8.94 -0.45 14.22
C LEU A 107 8.72 1.06 14.20
N VAL A 108 9.21 1.78 15.21
CA VAL A 108 9.14 3.25 15.26
C VAL A 108 9.96 3.86 14.12
N GLU A 109 11.11 3.27 13.80
CA GLU A 109 11.95 3.73 12.71
C GLU A 109 11.25 3.58 11.35
N ILE A 110 10.69 2.42 11.03
CA ILE A 110 9.97 2.24 9.75
C ILE A 110 8.72 3.09 9.63
N GLU A 111 8.00 3.33 10.72
CA GLU A 111 6.85 4.23 10.74
C GLU A 111 7.28 5.68 10.49
N THR A 112 8.44 6.07 11.03
CA THR A 112 9.06 7.37 10.76
C THR A 112 9.47 7.50 9.29
N GLN A 113 10.13 6.47 8.74
CA GLN A 113 10.51 6.45 7.33
C GLN A 113 9.29 6.51 6.40
N ALA A 114 8.24 5.73 6.72
CA ALA A 114 6.97 5.75 5.99
C ALA A 114 6.32 7.15 6.03
N TYR A 115 6.30 7.81 7.19
CA TYR A 115 5.81 9.18 7.32
C TYR A 115 6.58 10.15 6.42
N VAL A 116 7.92 10.11 6.48
CA VAL A 116 8.76 11.02 5.70
C VAL A 116 8.56 10.78 4.20
N ALA A 117 8.41 9.54 3.73
CA ALA A 117 8.14 9.23 2.32
C ALA A 117 6.82 9.84 1.85
N CYS A 118 5.78 9.70 2.69
CA CYS A 118 4.49 10.31 2.42
C CYS A 118 4.56 11.84 2.41
N ALA A 119 5.24 12.44 3.39
CA ALA A 119 5.37 13.88 3.52
C ALA A 119 6.10 14.49 2.32
N GLU A 120 7.20 13.88 1.89
CA GLU A 120 7.95 14.31 0.69
C GLU A 120 7.10 14.17 -0.58
N TYR A 121 6.35 13.07 -0.73
CA TYR A 121 5.44 12.90 -1.85
C TYR A 121 4.36 13.99 -1.90
N LEU A 122 3.71 14.28 -0.77
CA LEU A 122 2.66 15.32 -0.67
C LEU A 122 3.23 16.73 -0.87
N ARG A 123 4.47 16.98 -0.44
CA ARG A 123 5.19 18.25 -0.67
C ARG A 123 5.50 18.44 -2.16
N ALA A 124 5.88 17.38 -2.86
CA ALA A 124 6.14 17.40 -4.29
C ALA A 124 4.87 17.48 -5.15
N ASN A 125 3.72 17.04 -4.61
CA ASN A 125 2.45 16.97 -5.31
C ASN A 125 1.36 17.76 -4.55
N PRO A 126 1.38 19.11 -4.59
CA PRO A 126 0.53 19.96 -3.74
C PRO A 126 -0.98 19.81 -3.98
N ASP A 127 -1.39 19.29 -5.14
CA ASP A 127 -2.79 19.01 -5.45
C ASP A 127 -3.32 17.75 -4.75
N ILE A 128 -2.43 16.89 -4.26
CA ILE A 128 -2.76 15.66 -3.54
C ILE A 128 -2.74 15.95 -2.04
N THR A 129 -3.87 15.70 -1.36
CA THR A 129 -4.02 16.02 0.07
C THR A 129 -3.85 14.82 1.00
N LEU A 130 -3.75 13.62 0.44
CA LEU A 130 -3.67 12.35 1.17
C LEU A 130 -2.84 11.36 0.36
N VAL A 131 -1.97 10.60 1.03
CA VAL A 131 -1.36 9.37 0.51
C VAL A 131 -1.38 8.33 1.62
N TYR A 132 -1.31 7.05 1.26
CA TYR A 132 -1.30 5.96 2.23
C TYR A 132 0.12 5.45 2.47
N ALA A 133 0.31 4.76 3.59
CA ALA A 133 1.48 3.93 3.81
C ALA A 133 1.09 2.57 4.37
N VAL A 134 1.95 1.59 4.12
CA VAL A 134 1.94 0.29 4.77
C VAL A 134 3.28 0.13 5.45
N THR A 135 3.29 -0.27 6.72
CA THR A 135 4.50 -0.72 7.40
C THR A 135 4.36 -2.20 7.73
N SER A 136 5.45 -2.96 7.69
CA SER A 136 5.40 -4.40 7.98
C SER A 136 6.69 -4.96 8.52
N PHE A 137 6.57 -6.11 9.20
CA PHE A 137 7.67 -7.02 9.50
C PHE A 137 7.20 -8.45 9.26
N GLY A 138 8.02 -9.27 8.62
CA GLY A 138 7.59 -10.59 8.15
C GLY A 138 6.33 -10.47 7.28
N THR A 139 5.25 -11.15 7.67
CA THR A 139 3.93 -11.11 7.01
C THR A 139 2.87 -10.34 7.79
N ARG A 140 3.28 -9.57 8.82
CA ARG A 140 2.39 -8.70 9.59
C ARG A 140 2.50 -7.26 9.11
N ALA A 141 1.38 -6.54 9.09
CA ALA A 141 1.37 -5.17 8.59
C ALA A 141 0.42 -4.24 9.36
N ARG A 142 0.69 -2.93 9.23
CA ARG A 142 -0.23 -1.83 9.57
C ARG A 142 -0.43 -0.95 8.37
N ILE A 143 -1.61 -0.35 8.28
CA ILE A 143 -1.99 0.52 7.17
C ILE A 143 -2.32 1.91 7.73
N TRP A 144 -1.81 2.93 7.05
CA TRP A 144 -1.79 4.30 7.53
C TRP A 144 -2.36 5.27 6.50
N PHE A 145 -2.99 6.33 7.01
CA PHE A 145 -3.18 7.59 6.32
C PHE A 145 -2.01 8.53 6.59
N CYS A 146 -1.58 9.24 5.56
CA CYS A 146 -0.78 10.45 5.70
C CYS A 146 -1.50 11.62 4.99
N ARG A 147 -1.88 12.64 5.75
CA ARG A 147 -2.58 13.82 5.23
C ARG A 147 -1.61 14.99 5.12
N GLN A 148 -1.81 15.82 4.11
CA GLN A 148 -1.07 17.07 3.95
C GLN A 148 -1.25 17.94 5.20
N GLY A 149 -0.13 18.40 5.77
CA GLY A 149 -0.11 19.19 7.01
C GLY A 149 -0.24 18.38 8.30
N SER A 150 -0.40 17.05 8.24
CA SER A 150 -0.24 16.17 9.41
C SER A 150 1.22 16.11 9.82
N ASN A 151 1.50 15.96 11.12
CA ASN A 151 2.84 15.75 11.67
C ASN A 151 3.14 14.28 12.00
N SER A 152 2.20 13.38 11.74
CA SER A 152 2.32 11.94 11.99
C SER A 152 1.43 11.13 11.04
N LEU A 153 1.70 9.82 10.97
CA LEU A 153 0.79 8.83 10.40
C LEU A 153 -0.44 8.64 11.30
N GLN A 154 -1.57 8.36 10.67
CA GLN A 154 -2.83 8.04 11.36
C GLN A 154 -3.28 6.65 10.91
N GLU A 155 -3.58 5.76 11.84
CA GLU A 155 -3.98 4.40 11.51
C GLU A 155 -5.27 4.37 10.68
N LEU A 156 -5.26 3.62 9.56
CA LEU A 156 -6.43 3.42 8.70
C LEU A 156 -7.37 2.38 9.29
N VAL A 157 -6.80 1.29 9.79
CA VAL A 157 -7.49 0.15 10.36
C VAL A 157 -6.68 -0.30 11.57
N GLY A 158 -7.27 -0.22 12.76
CA GLY A 158 -6.64 -0.67 14.01
C GLY A 158 -7.15 -2.04 14.44
N SER A 159 -6.41 -2.72 15.31
CA SER A 159 -6.93 -3.86 16.06
C SER A 159 -7.90 -3.33 17.12
N ASP A 160 -9.19 -3.64 16.98
CA ASP A 160 -10.24 -3.34 17.96
C ASP A 160 -10.57 -4.61 18.77
N ASP A 161 -9.54 -5.41 19.07
CA ASP A 161 -9.70 -6.64 19.85
C ASP A 161 -9.75 -6.37 21.37
N GLY A 162 -9.48 -5.13 21.80
CA GLY A 162 -9.48 -4.75 23.22
C GLY A 162 -8.47 -5.53 24.07
N SER A 163 -7.61 -6.34 23.45
CA SER A 163 -6.51 -7.04 24.11
C SER A 163 -5.28 -6.16 24.08
N ASP A 164 -5.25 -5.21 25.00
CA ASP A 164 -4.05 -4.43 25.31
C ASP A 164 -3.04 -5.33 26.03
N ASP A 165 -2.31 -6.15 25.26
CA ASP A 165 -1.12 -6.84 25.78
C ASP A 165 0.07 -5.86 25.96
N GLY A 166 -0.12 -4.61 25.53
CA GLY A 166 0.81 -3.49 25.67
C GLY A 166 1.98 -3.47 24.68
N SER A 167 2.10 -4.44 23.77
CA SER A 167 3.19 -4.47 22.78
C SER A 167 2.80 -3.80 21.45
N GLU A 168 3.61 -2.86 20.94
CA GLU A 168 3.31 -2.19 19.65
C GLU A 168 3.25 -3.19 18.47
N ALA A 169 3.95 -4.31 18.58
CA ALA A 169 3.94 -5.39 17.61
C ALA A 169 2.59 -6.12 17.52
N SER A 170 1.76 -6.11 18.57
CA SER A 170 0.41 -6.72 18.54
C SER A 170 -0.56 -5.94 17.65
N ARG A 171 -0.27 -4.66 17.37
CA ARG A 171 -1.04 -3.84 16.43
C ARG A 171 -0.77 -4.17 14.96
N TYR A 172 0.29 -4.92 14.66
CA TYR A 172 0.57 -5.39 13.31
C TYR A 172 -0.20 -6.69 13.04
N VAL A 173 -1.09 -6.63 12.06
CA VAL A 173 -2.02 -7.71 11.73
C VAL A 173 -1.36 -8.72 10.80
N GLU A 174 -1.48 -10.00 11.11
CA GLU A 174 -0.97 -11.10 10.28
C GLU A 174 -1.78 -11.25 8.98
N ALA A 175 -1.10 -11.40 7.84
CA ALA A 175 -1.74 -11.58 6.54
C ALA A 175 -2.39 -12.97 6.38
N HIS A 176 -1.96 -13.96 7.16
CA HIS A 176 -2.60 -15.27 7.25
C HIS A 176 -3.50 -15.42 8.49
N GLY A 177 -4.61 -16.16 8.37
CA GLY A 177 -5.57 -16.34 9.47
C GLY A 177 -6.77 -15.39 9.44
N SER A 178 -7.54 -15.35 10.53
CA SER A 178 -8.81 -14.60 10.63
C SER A 178 -8.61 -13.09 10.65
N ASP A 179 -7.56 -12.62 11.32
CA ASP A 179 -7.39 -11.20 11.62
C ASP A 179 -6.99 -10.41 10.37
N ALA A 180 -6.48 -11.10 9.35
CA ALA A 180 -6.22 -10.58 8.01
C ALA A 180 -7.43 -9.89 7.35
N ILE A 181 -8.65 -10.11 7.85
CA ILE A 181 -9.84 -9.36 7.44
C ILE A 181 -9.67 -7.84 7.64
N VAL A 182 -8.91 -7.43 8.65
CA VAL A 182 -8.59 -6.02 8.95
C VAL A 182 -7.74 -5.43 7.83
N LEU A 183 -6.66 -6.12 7.43
CA LEU A 183 -5.83 -5.74 6.30
C LEU A 183 -6.62 -5.72 4.99
N ARG A 184 -7.44 -6.76 4.75
CA ARG A 184 -8.32 -6.83 3.58
C ARG A 184 -9.22 -5.61 3.48
N ARG A 185 -9.86 -5.20 4.59
CA ARG A 185 -10.69 -3.98 4.64
C ARG A 185 -9.87 -2.73 4.35
N GLY A 186 -8.66 -2.61 4.90
CA GLY A 186 -7.76 -1.49 4.63
C GLY A 186 -7.36 -1.39 3.16
N PHE A 187 -6.93 -2.50 2.53
CA PHE A 187 -6.61 -2.53 1.10
C PHE A 187 -7.82 -2.20 0.23
N SER A 188 -8.99 -2.77 0.53
CA SER A 188 -10.25 -2.43 -0.17
C SER A 188 -10.61 -0.95 -0.02
N TYR A 189 -10.39 -0.37 1.16
CA TYR A 189 -10.61 1.05 1.37
C TYR A 189 -9.70 1.90 0.49
N MET A 190 -8.40 1.61 0.45
CA MET A 190 -7.43 2.35 -0.39
C MET A 190 -7.80 2.25 -1.88
N MET A 191 -8.24 1.08 -2.36
CA MET A 191 -8.70 0.90 -3.73
C MET A 191 -9.98 1.71 -4.04
N THR A 192 -10.86 1.87 -3.06
CA THR A 192 -12.13 2.61 -3.20
C THR A 192 -11.92 4.12 -3.13
N TYR A 193 -10.97 4.57 -2.30
CA TYR A 193 -10.72 5.98 -2.01
C TYR A 193 -9.27 6.38 -2.32
N PRO A 194 -8.80 6.24 -3.57
CA PRO A 194 -7.42 6.54 -3.90
C PRO A 194 -7.12 8.05 -3.77
N PRO A 195 -5.85 8.45 -3.57
CA PRO A 195 -5.40 9.85 -3.51
C PRO A 195 -5.86 10.71 -4.69
N VAL A 196 -6.91 11.52 -4.55
CA VAL A 196 -7.39 12.36 -5.65
C VAL A 196 -6.70 13.72 -5.63
N ALA A 197 -6.11 14.11 -6.76
CA ALA A 197 -5.67 15.49 -6.96
C ALA A 197 -6.89 16.43 -7.03
N ARG A 198 -6.93 17.48 -6.21
CA ARG A 198 -7.96 18.52 -6.32
C ARG A 198 -7.80 19.21 -7.67
N ARG A 199 -8.73 18.98 -8.60
CA ARG A 199 -8.79 19.81 -9.80
C ARG A 199 -9.06 21.24 -9.37
N GLY A 200 -8.15 22.15 -9.70
CA GLY A 200 -8.48 23.56 -9.81
C GLY A 200 -9.62 23.71 -10.81
N ILE A 201 -10.85 23.86 -10.32
CA ILE A 201 -11.94 24.41 -11.13
C ILE A 201 -11.60 25.89 -11.29
N ASN A 202 -10.68 26.18 -12.21
CA ASN A 202 -10.69 27.45 -12.89
C ASN A 202 -11.95 27.42 -13.76
N HIS A 203 -13.07 27.88 -13.20
CA HIS A 203 -14.18 28.33 -14.02
C HIS A 203 -13.60 29.38 -14.97
N GLY A 204 -13.40 28.95 -16.21
CA GLY A 204 -12.85 29.76 -17.28
C GLY A 204 -13.48 31.13 -17.24
N SER A 205 -12.62 32.12 -17.01
CA SER A 205 -12.89 33.52 -17.24
C SER A 205 -13.60 33.62 -18.59
N ARG A 206 -14.79 34.25 -18.58
CA ARG A 206 -15.57 34.58 -19.76
C ARG A 206 -14.66 34.96 -20.93
N SER A 207 -14.71 34.21 -22.02
CA SER A 207 -14.22 34.71 -23.29
C SER A 207 -14.95 36.02 -23.62
N PRO A 208 -14.25 37.09 -24.04
CA PRO A 208 -14.89 38.34 -24.38
C PRO A 208 -15.73 38.16 -25.65
N ALA A 209 -16.92 38.74 -25.63
CA ALA A 209 -17.83 38.80 -26.77
C ALA A 209 -17.11 39.43 -27.98
N SER A 210 -17.00 38.67 -29.06
CA SER A 210 -16.62 39.19 -30.37
C SER A 210 -17.77 40.07 -30.89
N SER A 211 -17.64 41.38 -30.67
CA SER A 211 -18.36 42.40 -31.43
C SER A 211 -17.76 42.45 -32.83
N ARG A 212 -18.42 41.86 -33.82
CA ARG A 212 -18.26 42.26 -35.22
C ARG A 212 -19.45 43.12 -35.63
N ARG A 213 -19.22 44.44 -35.61
CA ARG A 213 -19.83 45.39 -36.53
C ARG A 213 -19.02 45.37 -37.82
N ASN A 214 -19.69 45.11 -38.94
CA ASN A 214 -19.74 45.93 -40.16
C ASN A 214 -20.56 45.19 -41.20
#